data_AF-A0A4Z2J7K0-F1
#
_entry.id   AF-A0A4Z2J7K0-F1
#
_cell.length_a   1.000
_cell.length_b   1.000
_cell.length_c   1.000
_cell.angle_alpha   90.00
_cell.angle_beta   90.00
_cell.angle_gamma   90.00
#
_symmetry.space_group_name_H-M   'P 1'
#
loop_
_entity.id
_entity.type
_entity.pdbx_description
1 polymer ?
#
loop_
_entity_poly.entity_id
_entity_poly.type
_entity_poly.pdbx_seq_one_letter_code
_entity_poly.pdbx_strand_id
1 'polypeptide(L)'
;MLDLWQGRVIYIHSGSEDQQDFFMFSVFSINKKALPVFQKGKRLHRFDISISPVNDAPVLSLPEGNLFTLMEKSKRQLTTGVLRVWDPDSSPAELVFSSLGDLNTEVGHLEHQEYSGRAINLFSLNDLEEGKIFFVHTGVPTSRLALRVSDGLKVNNVLSCPRGNTPIIYYIKVCAT
;
A
#
# COMPACT_ATOMS: atom_id res chain seq x y z
N MET A 1 -20.40 -12.78 -33.45
CA MET A 1 -20.67 -11.53 -32.70
C MET A 1 -21.63 -11.73 -31.54
N LEU A 2 -22.56 -12.69 -31.60
CA LEU A 2 -23.57 -12.95 -30.55
C LEU A 2 -22.99 -13.04 -29.13
N ASP A 3 -21.83 -13.67 -28.96
CA ASP A 3 -21.18 -13.88 -27.66
C ASP A 3 -20.72 -12.57 -26.99
N LEU A 4 -20.30 -11.59 -27.79
CA LEU A 4 -19.93 -10.26 -27.30
C LEU A 4 -21.18 -9.49 -26.86
N TRP A 5 -22.26 -9.57 -27.65
CA TRP A 5 -23.53 -8.89 -27.34
C TRP A 5 -24.25 -9.51 -26.14
N GLN A 6 -24.06 -10.81 -25.92
CA GLN A 6 -24.59 -11.54 -24.76
C GLN A 6 -23.66 -11.46 -23.54
N GLY A 7 -22.56 -10.69 -23.61
CA GLY A 7 -21.63 -10.50 -22.48
C GLY A 7 -20.91 -11.78 -22.04
N ARG A 8 -20.80 -12.79 -22.92
CA ARG A 8 -20.12 -14.06 -22.60
C ARG A 8 -18.59 -13.96 -22.63
N VAL A 9 -18.08 -12.84 -23.13
CA VAL A 9 -16.66 -12.50 -23.11
C VAL A 9 -16.50 -11.25 -22.25
N ILE A 10 -15.67 -11.36 -21.23
CA ILE A 10 -15.38 -10.27 -20.30
C ILE A 10 -13.88 -10.06 -20.25
N TYR A 11 -13.48 -8.79 -20.15
CA TYR A 11 -12.13 -8.39 -19.82
C TYR A 11 -12.05 -8.19 -18.31
N ILE A 12 -11.03 -8.77 -17.67
CA ILE A 12 -10.74 -8.60 -16.25
C ILE A 12 -9.32 -8.09 -16.15
N HIS A 13 -9.17 -6.88 -15.61
CA HIS A 13 -7.86 -6.31 -15.35
C HIS A 13 -7.26 -6.91 -14.06
N SER A 14 -5.93 -6.96 -13.98
CA SER A 14 -5.19 -7.50 -12.84
C SER A 14 -5.32 -6.67 -11.56
N GLY A 15 -5.78 -5.42 -11.67
CA GLY A 15 -5.71 -4.43 -10.59
C GLY A 15 -4.30 -3.88 -10.42
N SER A 16 -3.52 -3.79 -11.51
CA SER A 16 -2.24 -3.08 -11.53
C SER A 16 -2.47 -1.63 -11.94
N GLU A 17 -1.50 -0.76 -11.65
CA GLU A 17 -1.57 0.66 -12.03
C GLU A 17 -1.18 0.92 -13.50
N ASP A 18 -1.25 -0.12 -14.34
CA ASP A 18 -0.91 -0.03 -15.75
C ASP A 18 -1.96 0.79 -16.49
N GLN A 19 -1.52 1.85 -17.18
CA GLN A 19 -2.41 2.70 -17.97
C GLN A 19 -2.83 2.09 -19.32
N GLN A 20 -2.17 1.00 -19.71
CA GLN A 20 -2.36 0.35 -21.00
C GLN A 20 -2.33 -1.16 -20.85
N ASP A 21 -3.29 -1.82 -21.49
CA ASP A 21 -3.29 -3.26 -21.69
C ASP A 21 -3.64 -3.56 -23.16
N PHE A 22 -3.30 -4.74 -23.65
CA PHE A 22 -3.67 -5.18 -24.97
C PHE A 22 -3.86 -6.68 -25.02
N PHE A 23 -4.78 -7.11 -25.87
CA PHE A 23 -4.85 -8.51 -26.25
C PHE A 23 -4.79 -8.65 -27.77
N MET A 24 -4.30 -9.81 -28.19
CA MET A 24 -4.26 -10.16 -29.59
C MET A 24 -5.33 -11.19 -29.91
N PHE A 25 -6.03 -11.01 -31.01
CA PHE A 25 -7.06 -11.93 -31.46
C PHE A 25 -6.95 -12.18 -32.97
N SER A 26 -7.50 -13.30 -33.44
CA SER A 26 -7.60 -13.57 -34.87
C SER A 26 -9.03 -13.89 -35.24
N VAL A 27 -9.46 -13.48 -36.42
CA VAL A 27 -10.82 -13.71 -36.92
C VAL A 27 -10.73 -14.74 -38.04
N PHE A 28 -11.53 -15.80 -37.94
CA PHE A 28 -11.67 -16.79 -39.00
C PHE A 28 -13.14 -16.88 -39.43
N SER A 29 -13.38 -17.12 -40.73
CA SER A 29 -14.71 -17.35 -41.28
C SER A 29 -14.74 -18.73 -41.93
N ILE A 30 -15.80 -19.48 -41.63
CA ILE A 30 -16.04 -20.82 -42.20
C ILE A 30 -16.72 -20.71 -43.56
N ASN A 31 -17.37 -19.58 -43.86
CA ASN A 31 -18.04 -19.34 -45.14
C ASN A 31 -17.08 -18.76 -46.18
N LYS A 32 -16.98 -19.44 -47.33
CA LYS A 32 -16.13 -19.10 -48.50
C LYS A 32 -16.53 -17.80 -49.25
N LYS A 33 -17.35 -16.93 -48.67
CA LYS A 33 -17.54 -15.59 -49.25
C LYS A 33 -16.25 -14.83 -49.06
N ALA A 34 -15.67 -14.36 -50.17
CA ALA A 34 -14.39 -13.66 -50.19
C ALA A 34 -14.37 -12.57 -49.13
N LEU A 35 -13.64 -12.81 -48.05
CA LEU A 35 -13.33 -11.77 -47.09
C LEU A 35 -12.63 -10.66 -47.86
N PRO A 36 -12.98 -9.39 -47.62
CA PRO A 36 -12.33 -8.30 -48.32
C PRO A 36 -10.82 -8.35 -48.06
N VAL A 37 -10.00 -7.95 -49.04
CA VAL A 37 -8.56 -8.28 -49.17
C VAL A 37 -7.74 -8.04 -47.87
N PHE A 38 -8.17 -7.09 -47.04
CA PHE A 38 -7.61 -6.75 -45.72
C PHE A 38 -7.78 -7.84 -44.63
N GLN A 39 -8.55 -8.90 -44.88
CA GLN A 39 -8.84 -10.02 -43.97
C GLN A 39 -8.41 -11.38 -44.56
N LYS A 40 -7.60 -11.40 -45.63
CA LYS A 40 -7.01 -12.63 -46.16
C LYS A 40 -5.82 -13.07 -45.29
N GLY A 41 -5.96 -14.22 -44.65
CA GLY A 41 -4.92 -14.87 -43.83
C GLY A 41 -5.22 -14.85 -42.33
N LYS A 42 -4.57 -15.73 -41.56
CA LYS A 42 -4.66 -15.78 -40.09
C LYS A 42 -3.90 -14.60 -39.48
N ARG A 43 -4.45 -13.39 -39.65
CA ARG A 43 -3.83 -12.16 -39.14
C ARG A 43 -4.18 -12.00 -37.67
N LEU A 44 -3.17 -11.82 -36.82
CA LEU A 44 -3.39 -11.33 -35.47
C LEU A 44 -3.73 -9.84 -35.54
N HIS A 45 -4.80 -9.47 -34.87
CA HIS A 45 -5.22 -8.11 -34.61
C HIS A 45 -4.89 -7.79 -33.16
N ARG A 46 -4.43 -6.56 -32.92
CA ARG A 46 -4.22 -6.02 -31.57
C ARG A 46 -5.40 -5.13 -31.22
N PHE A 47 -5.94 -5.30 -30.02
CA PHE A 47 -6.92 -4.41 -29.43
C PHE A 47 -6.27 -3.74 -28.22
N ASP A 48 -6.17 -2.42 -28.26
CA ASP A 48 -5.60 -1.62 -27.17
C ASP A 48 -6.70 -1.22 -26.20
N ILE A 49 -6.40 -1.36 -24.91
CA ILE A 49 -7.27 -1.01 -23.78
C ILE A 49 -6.58 0.13 -23.04
N SER A 50 -7.26 1.28 -22.96
CA SER A 50 -6.81 2.41 -22.13
C SER A 50 -7.43 2.27 -20.75
N ILE A 51 -6.58 2.25 -19.73
CA ILE A 51 -6.96 2.09 -18.33
C ILE A 51 -6.67 3.42 -17.62
N SER A 52 -7.62 3.85 -16.79
CA SER A 52 -7.41 4.99 -15.89
C SER A 52 -7.28 4.43 -14.48
N PRO A 53 -6.05 4.37 -13.93
CA PRO A 53 -5.82 3.86 -12.58
C PRO A 53 -6.59 4.68 -11.54
N VAL A 54 -6.98 4.03 -10.45
CA VAL A 54 -7.71 4.64 -9.35
C VAL A 54 -6.92 4.38 -8.08
N ASN A 55 -6.36 5.44 -7.49
CA ASN A 55 -5.54 5.40 -6.28
C ASN A 55 -6.12 4.46 -5.22
N ASP A 56 -5.35 3.49 -4.78
CA ASP A 56 -5.68 2.55 -3.72
C ASP A 56 -5.11 2.99 -2.38
N ALA A 57 -5.41 2.24 -1.31
CA ALA A 57 -4.93 2.60 0.02
C ALA A 57 -3.53 2.01 0.25
N PRO A 58 -2.61 2.74 0.90
CA PRO A 58 -1.28 2.22 1.21
C PRO A 58 -1.36 0.98 2.10
N VAL A 59 -0.51 -0.02 1.86
CA VAL A 59 -0.48 -1.26 2.64
C VAL A 59 0.70 -1.25 3.61
N LEU A 60 0.43 -1.25 4.92
CA LEU A 60 1.44 -1.41 5.97
C LEU A 60 1.67 -2.89 6.32
N SER A 61 2.93 -3.26 6.50
CA SER A 61 3.38 -4.59 6.87
C SER A 61 4.51 -4.52 7.92
N LEU A 62 4.66 -5.59 8.70
CA LEU A 62 5.64 -5.72 9.77
C LEU A 62 6.56 -6.93 9.46
N PRO A 63 7.62 -6.76 8.66
CA PRO A 63 8.38 -7.90 8.12
C PRO A 63 9.09 -8.71 9.21
N GLU A 64 9.63 -8.05 10.23
CA GLU A 64 10.23 -8.70 11.41
C GLU A 64 9.19 -9.12 12.47
N GLY A 65 7.90 -8.94 12.18
CA GLY A 65 6.80 -9.14 13.11
C GLY A 65 6.52 -7.92 13.97
N ASN A 66 5.60 -8.08 14.93
CA ASN A 66 5.11 -6.97 15.75
C ASN A 66 5.91 -6.74 17.03
N LEU A 67 7.09 -7.34 17.18
CA LEU A 67 7.89 -7.20 18.40
C LEU A 67 9.05 -6.22 18.19
N PHE A 68 9.08 -5.16 18.99
CA PHE A 68 10.14 -4.17 19.00
C PHE A 68 10.80 -4.10 20.38
N THR A 69 12.03 -4.58 20.47
CA THR A 69 12.75 -4.70 21.74
C THR A 69 13.76 -3.56 21.91
N LEU A 70 13.83 -2.94 23.09
CA LEU A 70 14.87 -1.98 23.43
C LEU A 70 15.18 -1.99 24.92
N MET A 71 16.27 -1.37 25.35
CA MET A 71 16.59 -1.26 26.78
C MET A 71 15.64 -0.29 27.48
N GLU A 72 15.40 -0.50 28.77
CA GLU A 72 14.67 0.47 29.59
C GLU A 72 15.32 1.85 29.55
N LYS A 73 14.50 2.92 29.52
CA LYS A 73 14.97 4.32 29.49
C LYS A 73 15.94 4.62 28.35
N SER A 74 15.85 3.87 27.26
CA SER A 74 16.65 4.05 26.06
C SER A 74 15.78 4.52 24.88
N LYS A 75 16.45 4.91 23.80
CA LYS A 75 15.80 5.15 22.52
C LYS A 75 16.35 4.23 21.45
N ARG A 76 15.49 3.74 20.57
CA ARG A 76 15.86 2.90 19.43
C ARG A 76 15.29 3.48 18.15
N GLN A 77 16.09 3.47 17.09
CA GLN A 77 15.67 3.91 15.78
C GLN A 77 14.60 2.97 15.20
N LEU A 78 13.57 3.54 14.60
CA LEU A 78 12.61 2.81 13.77
C LEU A 78 13.16 2.71 12.35
N THR A 79 13.11 1.52 11.77
CA THR A 79 13.66 1.23 10.45
C THR A 79 12.62 0.53 9.58
N THR A 80 12.89 0.46 8.28
CA THR A 80 12.04 -0.25 7.31
C THR A 80 12.00 -1.78 7.51
N GLY A 81 12.88 -2.33 8.35
CA GLY A 81 12.82 -3.72 8.80
C GLY A 81 11.68 -3.98 9.78
N VAL A 82 11.31 -2.98 10.57
CA VAL A 82 10.19 -3.06 11.52
C VAL A 82 8.88 -2.65 10.85
N LEU A 83 8.92 -1.57 10.06
CA LEU A 83 7.75 -0.99 9.40
C LEU A 83 7.98 -0.89 7.90
N ARG A 84 7.18 -1.61 7.10
CA ARG A 84 7.27 -1.53 5.64
C ARG A 84 5.93 -1.16 5.04
N VAL A 85 5.92 -0.10 4.24
CA VAL A 85 4.74 0.32 3.48
C VAL A 85 4.94 -0.03 2.01
N TRP A 86 3.85 -0.44 1.37
CA TRP A 86 3.77 -0.64 -0.06
C TRP A 86 2.59 0.15 -0.61
N ASP A 87 2.89 1.08 -1.50
CA ASP A 87 1.93 1.89 -2.22
C ASP A 87 2.55 2.27 -3.58
N PRO A 88 2.00 1.79 -4.71
CA PRO A 88 2.50 2.14 -6.04
C PRO A 88 1.98 3.50 -6.55
N ASP A 89 0.93 4.04 -5.95
CA ASP A 89 0.29 5.29 -6.37
C ASP A 89 0.98 6.53 -5.79
N SER A 90 1.62 6.37 -4.64
CA SER A 90 2.14 7.46 -3.82
C SER A 90 3.65 7.44 -3.70
N SER A 91 4.26 8.62 -3.68
CA SER A 91 5.69 8.75 -3.38
C SER A 91 5.97 8.58 -1.87
N PRO A 92 7.20 8.22 -1.46
CA PRO A 92 7.55 8.07 -0.03
C PRO A 92 7.34 9.34 0.82
N ALA A 93 7.37 10.52 0.20
CA ALA A 93 7.11 11.79 0.89
C ALA A 93 5.62 12.03 1.18
N GLU A 94 4.72 11.46 0.36
CA GLU A 94 3.27 11.58 0.50
C GLU A 94 2.71 10.58 1.52
N LEU A 95 3.43 9.48 1.74
CA LEU A 95 3.07 8.46 2.72
C LEU A 95 3.39 8.91 4.14
N VAL A 96 2.35 9.23 4.90
CA VAL A 96 2.44 9.74 6.27
C VAL A 96 1.95 8.69 7.26
N PHE A 97 2.83 8.33 8.19
CA PHE A 97 2.50 7.55 9.36
C PHE A 97 1.88 8.44 10.44
N SER A 98 0.88 7.92 11.14
CA SER A 98 0.37 8.52 12.37
C SER A 98 0.26 7.52 13.51
N SER A 99 0.76 7.92 14.68
CA SER A 99 0.55 7.16 15.91
C SER A 99 -0.82 7.47 16.51
N LEU A 100 -1.54 6.41 16.89
CA LEU A 100 -2.83 6.50 17.56
C LEU A 100 -2.61 6.28 19.06
N GLY A 101 -2.56 7.37 19.82
CA GLY A 101 -2.35 7.34 21.26
C GLY A 101 -1.90 8.70 21.77
N ASP A 102 -1.92 8.90 23.08
CA ASP A 102 -1.46 10.14 23.68
C ASP A 102 0.05 10.29 23.49
N LEU A 103 0.46 11.47 23.03
CA LEU A 103 1.86 11.83 22.77
C LEU A 103 2.79 11.66 23.99
N ASN A 104 2.23 11.60 25.19
CA ASN A 104 2.92 11.47 26.48
C ASN A 104 2.34 10.31 27.30
N THR A 105 2.15 9.15 26.67
CA THR A 105 1.75 7.97 27.43
C THR A 105 2.93 7.54 28.33
N GLU A 106 2.66 6.98 29.51
CA GLU A 106 3.71 6.43 30.41
C GLU A 106 4.58 5.34 29.77
N VAL A 107 4.19 4.91 28.56
CA VAL A 107 4.82 3.97 27.61
C VAL A 107 6.06 4.50 26.90
N GLY A 108 6.09 5.79 26.57
CA GLY A 108 7.09 6.38 25.69
C GLY A 108 6.48 7.15 24.52
N HIS A 109 7.33 7.72 23.69
CA HIS A 109 6.94 8.61 22.61
C HIS A 109 7.87 8.47 21.39
N LEU A 110 7.37 8.89 20.24
CA LEU A 110 8.18 8.99 19.02
C LEU A 110 8.88 10.35 18.98
N GLU A 111 10.10 10.39 18.48
CA GLU A 111 10.86 11.62 18.26
C GLU A 111 11.47 11.65 16.86
N HIS A 112 11.63 12.86 16.33
CA HIS A 112 12.38 13.12 15.12
C HIS A 112 13.82 13.49 15.47
N GLN A 113 14.80 13.08 14.66
CA GLN A 113 16.22 13.38 14.88
C GLN A 113 16.48 14.89 15.04
N GLU A 114 15.89 15.70 14.17
CA GLU A 114 16.06 17.16 14.15
C GLU A 114 15.42 17.87 15.36
N TYR A 115 14.42 17.25 16.00
CA TYR A 115 13.67 17.82 17.12
C TYR A 115 13.71 16.88 18.34
N SER A 116 14.91 16.44 18.70
CA SER A 116 15.14 15.55 19.85
C SER A 116 14.51 16.12 21.12
N GLY A 117 13.87 15.26 21.92
CA GLY A 117 13.13 15.64 23.13
C GLY A 117 11.68 16.08 22.90
N ARG A 118 11.22 16.21 21.65
CA ARG A 118 9.84 16.56 21.32
C ARG A 118 9.09 15.35 20.78
N ALA A 119 8.00 15.00 21.46
CA ALA A 119 7.08 13.98 21.00
C ALA A 119 6.44 14.36 19.66
N ILE A 120 6.52 13.45 18.69
CA ILE A 120 5.84 13.54 17.40
C ILE A 120 4.79 12.43 17.30
N ASN A 121 3.71 12.70 16.56
CA ASN A 121 2.71 11.70 16.20
C ASN A 121 2.63 11.45 14.69
N LEU A 122 3.34 12.24 13.89
CA LEU A 122 3.29 12.22 12.43
C LEU A 122 4.71 12.22 11.89
N PHE A 123 4.97 11.36 10.91
CA PHE A 123 6.23 11.29 10.18
C PHE A 123 6.01 10.67 8.80
N SER A 124 6.84 11.01 7.82
CA SER A 124 6.74 10.45 6.46
C SER A 124 7.49 9.12 6.32
N LEU A 125 7.18 8.34 5.27
CA LEU A 125 7.98 7.17 4.91
C LEU A 125 9.41 7.59 4.55
N ASN A 126 9.59 8.74 3.92
CA ASN A 126 10.91 9.30 3.64
C ASN A 126 11.73 9.50 4.94
N ASP A 127 11.13 10.05 6.01
CA ASP A 127 11.83 10.22 7.30
C ASP A 127 12.23 8.87 7.93
N LEU A 128 11.39 7.84 7.75
CA LEU A 128 11.67 6.49 8.22
C LEU A 128 12.81 5.84 7.42
N GLU A 129 12.82 6.02 6.10
CA GLU A 129 13.86 5.51 5.19
C GLU A 129 15.22 6.19 5.43
N GLU A 130 15.20 7.50 5.68
CA GLU A 130 16.38 8.27 6.07
C GLU A 130 16.84 7.98 7.52
N GLY A 131 16.06 7.20 8.28
CA GLY A 131 16.42 6.78 9.62
C GLY A 131 16.31 7.88 10.68
N LYS A 132 15.46 8.89 10.43
CA LYS A 132 15.30 10.06 11.31
C LYS A 132 14.33 9.83 12.46
N ILE A 133 13.63 8.69 12.48
CA ILE A 133 12.57 8.41 13.45
C ILE A 133 13.05 7.48 14.56
N PHE A 134 12.81 7.89 15.81
CA PHE A 134 13.20 7.16 17.00
C PHE A 134 12.01 6.93 17.91
N PHE A 135 11.97 5.78 18.57
CA PHE A 135 11.08 5.52 19.68
C PHE A 135 11.86 5.65 20.99
N VAL A 136 11.39 6.54 21.88
CA VAL A 136 11.97 6.77 23.21
C VAL A 136 11.10 6.06 24.24
N HIS A 137 11.71 5.18 25.02
CA HIS A 137 11.02 4.41 26.03
C HIS A 137 11.20 5.00 27.43
N THR A 138 10.11 5.16 28.17
CA THR A 138 10.07 5.81 29.50
C THR A 138 10.31 4.83 30.66
N GLY A 139 10.39 3.53 30.41
CA GLY A 139 10.78 2.52 31.42
C GLY A 139 9.68 1.58 31.90
N VAL A 140 8.57 1.42 31.17
CA VAL A 140 7.55 0.40 31.47
C VAL A 140 7.89 -0.95 30.83
N PRO A 141 7.62 -2.10 31.48
CA PRO A 141 8.13 -3.38 31.00
C PRO A 141 7.64 -3.80 29.60
N THR A 142 6.37 -3.52 29.31
CA THR A 142 5.75 -3.85 28.04
C THR A 142 4.69 -2.84 27.65
N SER A 143 4.66 -2.46 26.39
CA SER A 143 3.71 -1.49 25.88
C SER A 143 3.34 -1.76 24.42
N ARG A 144 2.41 -0.97 23.86
CA ARG A 144 1.97 -1.11 22.46
C ARG A 144 1.96 0.25 21.79
N LEU A 145 2.58 0.32 20.61
CA LEU A 145 2.52 1.48 19.73
C LEU A 145 1.54 1.18 18.59
N ALA A 146 0.46 1.94 18.52
CA ALA A 146 -0.53 1.84 17.45
C ALA A 146 -0.17 2.81 16.31
N LEU A 147 -0.08 2.31 15.09
CA LEU A 147 0.28 3.09 13.89
C LEU A 147 -0.74 2.88 12.78
N ARG A 148 -0.97 3.93 11.99
CA ARG A 148 -1.64 3.89 10.70
C ARG A 148 -0.81 4.64 9.65
N VAL A 149 -1.02 4.33 8.38
CA VAL A 149 -0.41 5.05 7.25
C VAL A 149 -1.50 5.58 6.32
N SER A 150 -1.25 6.74 5.73
CA SER A 150 -2.12 7.40 4.76
C SER A 150 -1.27 8.10 3.70
N ASP A 151 -1.77 8.16 2.47
CA ASP A 151 -1.23 8.95 1.36
C ASP A 151 -1.85 10.37 1.28
N GLY A 152 -2.70 10.75 2.26
CA GLY A 152 -3.44 12.00 2.27
C GLY A 152 -4.82 11.95 1.59
N LEU A 153 -5.11 10.92 0.80
CA LEU A 153 -6.40 10.69 0.11
C LEU A 153 -7.16 9.49 0.69
N LYS A 154 -6.45 8.39 0.93
CA LYS A 154 -6.89 7.16 1.55
C LYS A 154 -6.02 6.82 2.77
N VAL A 155 -6.64 6.13 3.72
CA VAL A 155 -5.98 5.54 4.88
C VAL A 155 -5.91 4.04 4.65
N ASN A 156 -4.85 3.38 5.12
CA ASN A 156 -4.72 1.92 5.01
C ASN A 156 -5.96 1.22 5.60
N ASN A 157 -6.75 0.59 4.72
CA ASN A 157 -7.95 -0.18 5.04
C ASN A 157 -7.80 -1.58 4.42
N VAL A 158 -8.35 -2.63 5.06
CA VAL A 158 -8.47 -3.92 4.36
C VAL A 158 -9.53 -3.77 3.28
N LEU A 159 -9.15 -4.03 2.02
CA LEU A 159 -10.10 -4.30 0.95
C LEU A 159 -10.82 -5.63 1.24
N SER A 160 -11.98 -5.57 1.91
CA SER A 160 -12.97 -6.64 1.83
C SER A 160 -14.40 -6.18 2.18
N CYS A 161 -15.24 -6.08 1.14
CA CYS A 161 -16.71 -6.11 1.18
C CYS A 161 -17.46 -4.89 1.79
N PRO A 162 -18.70 -4.59 1.35
CA PRO A 162 -19.34 -3.27 1.44
C PRO A 162 -20.01 -2.98 2.80
N ARG A 163 -19.33 -3.29 3.90
CA ARG A 163 -19.76 -2.88 5.25
C ARG A 163 -18.56 -2.47 6.10
N GLY A 164 -18.08 -1.25 5.83
CA GLY A 164 -17.25 -0.50 6.76
C GLY A 164 -15.80 -0.33 6.30
N ASN A 165 -15.48 0.89 5.87
CA ASN A 165 -14.11 1.36 5.63
C ASN A 165 -13.45 1.66 6.99
N THR A 166 -13.18 0.65 7.80
CA THR A 166 -12.46 0.84 9.07
C THR A 166 -10.96 0.79 8.82
N PRO A 167 -10.21 1.85 9.19
CA PRO A 167 -8.75 1.85 9.06
C PRO A 167 -8.12 0.77 9.93
N ILE A 168 -7.14 0.07 9.34
CA ILE A 168 -6.37 -0.93 10.05
C ILE A 168 -5.40 -0.19 10.97
N ILE A 169 -5.46 -0.52 12.24
CA ILE A 169 -4.50 -0.05 13.25
C ILE A 169 -3.50 -1.18 13.50
N TYR A 170 -2.22 -0.90 13.28
CA TYR A 170 -1.15 -1.85 13.51
C TYR A 170 -0.56 -1.62 14.89
N TYR A 171 -0.44 -2.69 15.69
CA TYR A 171 0.14 -2.63 17.03
C TYR A 171 1.53 -3.24 17.03
N ILE A 172 2.54 -2.44 17.37
CA ILE A 172 3.88 -2.93 17.70
C ILE A 172 3.94 -3.14 19.21
N LYS A 173 4.19 -4.36 19.65
CA LYS A 173 4.51 -4.68 21.04
C LYS A 173 5.93 -4.21 21.31
N VAL A 174 6.07 -3.27 22.23
CA VAL A 174 7.36 -2.77 22.68
C VAL A 174 7.71 -3.47 23.99
N CYS A 175 8.87 -4.12 24.05
CA CYS A 175 9.35 -4.81 25.24
C CYS A 175 10.66 -4.17 25.70
N ALA A 176 10.75 -3.90 27.00
CA ALA A 176 11.99 -3.49 27.62
C ALA A 176 12.76 -4.73 28.14
N THR A 177 14.06 -4.77 27.89
CA THR A 177 14.98 -5.81 28.40
C THR A 177 16.03 -5.23 29.33
#